data_AF-A0A1Z5L290-F1
#
_entry.id   AF-A0A1Z5L290-F1
#
_cell.length_a   1.000
_cell.length_b   1.000
_cell.length_c   1.000
_cell.angle_alpha   90.00
_cell.angle_beta   90.00
_cell.angle_gamma   90.00
#
_symmetry.space_group_name_H-M   'P 1'
#
loop_
_entity.id
_entity.type
_entity.pdbx_description
1 polymer ?
#
loop_
_entity_poly.entity_id
_entity_poly.type
_entity_poly.pdbx_seq_one_letter_code
_entity_poly.pdbx_strand_id
1 'polypeptide(L)'
;MSTTLWMQKTQKSPSSDKVPEAGEMKSKPSFNVEIEQNGKKLYFSCTFTEGVAPEDQSQDSFSDAFSVAEFGIYEGDWKDAVYTVSGDIMDGYLYDLLMNMLEERGISSEFAEKLVEFCTSYEHGLYVELLEKLR
;
A
#
# COMPACT_ATOMS: atom_id res chain seq x y z
N MET A 1 -72.59 -6.02 7.59
CA MET A 1 -71.75 -7.21 7.32
C MET A 1 -70.29 -6.75 7.19
N SER A 2 -69.39 -7.42 7.93
CA SER A 2 -67.90 -7.45 7.87
C SER A 2 -67.14 -6.10 7.78
N THR A 3 -66.43 -5.59 8.79
CA THR A 3 -65.30 -6.11 9.58
C THR A 3 -64.04 -6.47 8.77
N THR A 4 -62.93 -5.84 9.18
CA THR A 4 -61.53 -6.36 9.27
C THR A 4 -60.60 -6.01 8.08
N LEU A 5 -59.62 -5.09 8.25
CA LEU A 5 -58.25 -5.25 8.82
C LEU A 5 -57.27 -5.94 7.82
N TRP A 6 -56.28 -5.17 7.37
CA TRP A 6 -54.95 -5.49 6.80
C TRP A 6 -54.77 -6.67 5.85
N MET A 7 -54.17 -6.39 4.70
CA MET A 7 -52.86 -6.97 4.38
C MET A 7 -52.24 -6.23 3.19
N GLN A 8 -51.27 -5.37 3.49
CA GLN A 8 -50.17 -5.10 2.57
C GLN A 8 -49.55 -6.45 2.20
N LYS A 9 -49.63 -6.84 0.93
CA LYS A 9 -48.64 -7.75 0.36
C LYS A 9 -47.58 -6.89 -0.30
N THR A 10 -46.67 -6.40 0.54
CA THR A 10 -45.31 -6.08 0.11
C THR A 10 -44.73 -7.36 -0.49
N GLN A 11 -44.76 -7.48 -1.82
CA GLN A 11 -43.85 -8.39 -2.51
C GLN A 11 -42.45 -7.78 -2.37
N LYS A 12 -41.85 -8.04 -1.21
CA LYS A 12 -40.42 -7.92 -1.00
C LYS A 12 -39.78 -9.01 -1.86
N SER A 13 -39.38 -8.64 -3.08
CA SER A 13 -38.26 -9.34 -3.72
C SER A 13 -37.14 -9.38 -2.67
N PRO A 14 -36.41 -10.49 -2.52
CA PRO A 14 -35.27 -10.50 -1.64
C PRO A 14 -34.35 -9.42 -2.19
N SER A 15 -34.28 -8.31 -1.45
CA SER A 15 -33.22 -7.34 -1.58
C SER A 15 -31.98 -8.20 -1.58
N SER A 16 -31.22 -8.21 -2.66
CA SER A 16 -29.82 -8.59 -2.55
C SER A 16 -29.31 -7.69 -1.45
N ASP A 17 -29.12 -8.28 -0.26
CA ASP A 17 -28.13 -7.79 0.67
C ASP A 17 -26.89 -7.65 -0.20
N LYS A 18 -26.60 -6.42 -0.63
CA LYS A 18 -25.28 -6.07 -1.10
C LYS A 18 -24.44 -6.31 0.14
N VAL A 19 -23.96 -7.55 0.30
CA VAL A 19 -22.69 -7.80 0.97
C VAL A 19 -21.81 -6.70 0.43
N PRO A 20 -21.31 -5.77 1.27
CA PRO A 20 -20.34 -4.81 0.79
C PRO A 20 -19.31 -5.68 0.10
N GLU A 21 -19.16 -5.51 -1.21
CA GLU A 21 -18.16 -6.23 -1.97
C GLU A 21 -16.88 -5.94 -1.20
N ALA A 22 -16.41 -6.95 -0.46
CA ALA A 22 -15.28 -6.77 0.42
C ALA A 22 -14.17 -6.39 -0.55
N GLY A 23 -13.82 -5.11 -0.56
CA GLY A 23 -12.88 -4.58 -1.55
C GLY A 23 -11.67 -5.49 -1.57
N GLU A 24 -11.13 -5.75 -2.75
CA GLU A 24 -9.98 -6.66 -2.92
C GLU A 24 -8.97 -6.41 -1.79
N MET A 25 -8.84 -7.40 -0.90
CA MET A 25 -7.96 -7.27 0.26
C MET A 25 -6.53 -7.34 -0.28
N LYS A 26 -5.84 -6.20 -0.30
CA LYS A 26 -4.47 -6.06 -0.81
C LYS A 26 -3.49 -5.92 0.33
N SER A 27 -2.40 -6.68 0.26
CA SER A 27 -1.28 -6.58 1.18
C SER A 27 -0.28 -5.54 0.68
N LYS A 28 -0.13 -4.44 1.42
CA LYS A 28 0.77 -3.32 1.10
C LYS A 28 1.83 -3.16 2.18
N PRO A 29 2.79 -4.08 2.32
CA PRO A 29 3.82 -3.99 3.35
C PRO A 29 4.82 -2.87 3.04
N SER A 30 5.30 -2.15 4.05
CA SER A 30 6.48 -1.29 3.88
C SER A 30 7.68 -2.10 3.41
N PHE A 31 8.53 -1.50 2.59
CA PHE A 31 9.72 -2.16 2.04
C PHE A 31 10.93 -1.26 2.14
N ASN A 32 12.11 -1.86 2.23
CA ASN A 32 13.36 -1.13 2.31
C ASN A 32 14.22 -1.40 1.07
N VAL A 33 14.90 -0.37 0.60
CA VAL A 33 15.84 -0.45 -0.51
C VAL A 33 17.23 -0.10 -0.01
N GLU A 34 18.20 -0.94 -0.31
CA GLU A 34 19.61 -0.69 -0.04
C GLU A 34 20.37 -0.67 -1.38
N ILE A 35 21.00 0.45 -1.70
CA ILE A 35 21.80 0.61 -2.92
C ILE A 35 23.26 0.79 -2.52
N GLU A 36 24.12 -0.12 -2.97
CA GLU A 36 25.57 -0.01 -2.77
C GLU A 36 26.23 0.72 -3.95
N GLN A 37 26.97 1.78 -3.65
CA GLN A 37 27.74 2.54 -4.63
C GLN A 37 29.06 3.03 -4.01
N ASN A 38 30.18 2.67 -4.65
CA ASN A 38 31.52 3.12 -4.26
C ASN A 38 31.86 2.88 -2.77
N GLY A 39 31.42 1.76 -2.21
CA GLY A 39 31.65 1.41 -0.79
C GLY A 39 30.70 2.10 0.21
N LYS A 40 29.77 2.92 -0.26
CA LYS A 40 28.68 3.50 0.53
C LYS A 40 27.38 2.77 0.24
N LYS A 41 26.51 2.73 1.23
CA LYS A 41 25.16 2.18 1.14
C LYS A 41 24.14 3.27 1.37
N LEU A 42 23.24 3.43 0.41
CA LEU A 42 22.08 4.32 0.48
C LEU A 42 20.90 3.47 0.95
N TYR A 43 20.29 3.87 2.05
CA TYR A 43 19.14 3.21 2.63
C TYR A 43 17.89 4.06 2.41
N PHE A 44 16.83 3.41 1.95
CA PHE A 44 15.52 3.99 1.80
C PHE A 44 14.53 3.10 2.53
N SER A 45 13.69 3.70 3.38
CA SER A 45 12.48 3.07 3.88
C SER A 45 11.28 3.63 3.12
N CYS A 46 10.54 2.75 2.46
CA CYS A 46 9.44 3.10 1.58
C CYS A 46 8.10 2.60 2.14
N THR A 47 7.07 3.43 1.99
CA THR A 47 5.70 3.12 2.40
C THR A 47 4.75 3.31 1.25
N PHE A 48 3.81 2.39 1.07
CA PHE A 48 2.76 2.57 0.08
C PHE A 48 1.88 3.78 0.41
N THR A 49 1.57 4.59 -0.59
CA THR A 49 0.64 5.69 -0.42
C THR A 49 -0.77 5.12 -0.27
N GLU A 50 -1.47 5.55 0.76
CA GLU A 50 -2.90 5.26 0.89
C GLU A 50 -3.61 6.09 -0.17
N GLY A 51 -4.04 5.43 -1.25
CA GLY A 51 -4.92 6.04 -2.23
C GLY A 51 -6.21 6.45 -1.54
N VAL A 52 -6.29 7.70 -1.08
CA VAL A 52 -7.57 8.40 -1.00
C VAL A 52 -8.07 8.39 -2.42
N ALA A 53 -9.06 7.56 -2.73
CA ALA A 53 -9.81 7.71 -3.98
C ALA A 53 -10.55 9.05 -3.89
N PRO A 54 -10.13 10.12 -4.60
CA PRO A 54 -10.91 11.33 -4.63
C PRO A 54 -11.75 11.20 -5.90
N GLU A 55 -13.03 10.88 -5.74
CA GLU A 55 -13.97 10.83 -6.86
C GLU A 55 -14.11 12.18 -7.62
N ASP A 56 -13.38 13.23 -7.24
CA ASP A 56 -13.54 14.59 -7.79
C ASP A 56 -12.27 15.47 -7.80
N GLN A 57 -11.05 14.90 -7.90
CA GLN A 57 -9.86 15.73 -8.17
C GLN A 57 -9.31 15.43 -9.55
N SER A 58 -9.32 16.48 -10.38
CA SER A 58 -8.71 16.59 -11.69
C SER A 58 -7.51 15.66 -11.89
N GLN A 59 -7.68 14.73 -12.83
CA GLN A 59 -6.63 14.00 -13.53
C GLN A 59 -5.46 14.94 -13.84
N ASP A 60 -4.35 14.83 -13.10
CA ASP A 60 -2.99 15.32 -13.43
C ASP A 60 -2.06 15.41 -12.21
N SER A 61 -2.48 14.93 -11.04
CA SER A 61 -1.52 14.56 -9.99
C SER A 61 -1.12 13.11 -10.22
N PHE A 62 0.03 12.87 -10.86
CA PHE A 62 0.69 11.57 -10.83
C PHE A 62 1.00 11.26 -9.35
N SER A 63 0.09 10.56 -8.68
CA SER A 63 0.31 10.05 -7.34
C SER A 63 1.24 8.85 -7.46
N ASP A 64 2.46 8.96 -6.95
CA ASP A 64 3.35 7.80 -6.83
C ASP A 64 2.68 6.69 -6.01
N ALA A 65 2.92 5.43 -6.38
CA ALA A 65 2.36 4.28 -5.68
C ALA A 65 2.96 4.09 -4.28
N PHE A 66 4.11 4.70 -4.02
CA PHE A 66 4.81 4.67 -2.74
C PHE A 66 5.54 5.99 -2.50
N SER A 67 5.91 6.24 -1.25
CA SER A 67 6.72 7.38 -0.82
C SER A 67 7.93 6.91 -0.01
N VAL A 68 8.96 7.76 0.06
CA VAL A 68 10.13 7.53 0.93
C VAL A 68 9.82 8.09 2.32
N ALA A 69 9.68 7.20 3.30
CA ALA A 69 9.44 7.54 4.70
C ALA A 69 10.74 7.96 5.40
N GLU A 70 11.84 7.26 5.13
CA GLU A 70 13.16 7.58 5.71
C GLU A 70 14.28 7.35 4.70
N PHE A 71 15.33 8.16 4.79
CA PHE A 71 16.54 8.03 3.99
C PHE A 71 17.79 8.10 4.88
N GLY A 72 18.81 7.31 4.55
CA GLY A 72 20.09 7.29 5.26
C GLY A 72 21.26 6.91 4.36
N ILE A 73 22.46 7.26 4.81
CA ILE A 73 23.71 6.90 4.14
C ILE A 73 24.68 6.36 5.18
N TYR A 74 25.30 5.22 4.91
CA TYR A 74 26.29 4.63 5.79
C TYR A 74 27.36 3.86 5.00
N GLU A 75 28.43 3.48 5.70
CA GLU A 75 29.53 2.68 5.17
C GLU A 75 29.70 1.42 6.03
N GLY A 76 29.94 0.28 5.38
CA GLY A 76 30.04 -1.01 6.05
C GLY A 76 28.68 -1.55 6.51
N ASP A 77 28.61 -2.04 7.74
CA ASP A 77 27.40 -2.64 8.30
C ASP A 77 26.47 -1.60 8.92
N TRP A 78 25.17 -1.87 8.88
CA TRP A 78 24.16 -1.05 9.54
C TRP A 78 24.40 -1.03 11.06
N LYS A 79 24.32 0.17 11.66
CA LYS A 79 24.47 0.39 13.10
C LYS A 79 23.29 1.21 13.60
N ASP A 80 22.86 0.99 14.82
CA ASP A 80 21.74 1.74 15.44
C ASP A 80 21.97 3.26 15.50
N ALA A 81 23.23 3.70 15.41
CA ALA A 81 23.62 5.10 15.40
C ALA A 81 23.66 5.74 14.00
N VAL A 82 23.26 5.02 12.94
CA VAL A 82 23.18 5.60 11.59
C VAL A 82 22.09 6.67 11.57
N TYR A 83 22.47 7.87 11.13
CA TYR A 83 21.53 8.96 10.99
C TYR A 83 20.58 8.71 9.82
N THR A 84 19.28 8.78 10.09
CA THR A 84 18.24 8.81 9.07
C THR A 84 17.51 10.15 9.11
N VAL A 85 17.06 10.59 7.94
CA VAL A 85 16.19 11.76 7.78
C VAL A 85 14.81 11.27 7.40
N SER A 86 13.78 11.81 8.05
CA SER A 86 12.38 11.56 7.69
C SER A 86 12.04 12.28 6.38
N GLY A 87 11.25 11.63 5.53
CA GLY A 87 10.72 12.20 4.29
C GLY A 87 9.94 13.49 4.51
N ASP A 88 9.25 13.64 5.65
CA ASP A 88 8.40 14.80 5.96
C ASP A 88 9.18 16.12 6.10
N ILE A 89 10.46 16.04 6.48
CA ILE A 89 11.33 17.20 6.69
C ILE A 89 12.38 17.35 5.58
N MET A 90 12.32 16.47 4.57
CA MET A 90 13.24 16.49 3.45
C MET A 90 12.90 17.67 2.52
N ASP A 91 13.93 18.31 1.96
CA ASP A 91 13.73 19.29 0.91
C ASP A 91 13.08 18.64 -0.32
N GLY A 92 12.06 19.29 -0.89
CA GLY A 92 11.26 18.71 -1.97
C GLY A 92 12.08 18.39 -3.22
N TYR A 93 13.07 19.22 -3.57
CA TYR A 93 13.92 18.94 -4.73
C TYR A 93 14.84 17.74 -4.49
N LEU A 94 15.35 17.59 -3.26
CA LEU A 94 16.11 16.39 -2.88
C LEU A 94 15.23 15.14 -2.94
N TYR A 95 14.00 15.22 -2.44
CA TYR A 95 13.03 14.12 -2.50
C TYR A 95 12.79 13.66 -3.94
N ASP A 96 12.52 14.60 -4.85
CA ASP A 96 12.32 14.30 -6.27
C ASP A 96 13.54 13.61 -6.89
N LEU A 97 14.76 14.07 -6.57
CA LEU A 97 15.99 13.45 -7.07
C LEU A 97 16.15 12.00 -6.57
N LEU A 98 15.79 11.74 -5.31
CA LEU A 98 15.84 10.39 -4.74
C LEU A 98 14.79 9.47 -5.37
N MET A 99 13.57 9.95 -5.60
CA MET A 99 12.52 9.19 -6.29
C MET A 99 12.93 8.85 -7.72
N ASN A 100 13.48 9.82 -8.47
CA ASN A 100 14.02 9.58 -9.81
C ASN A 100 15.15 8.52 -9.79
N MET A 101 16.04 8.57 -8.80
CA MET A 101 17.10 7.55 -8.64
C MET A 101 16.52 6.15 -8.42
N LEU A 102 15.47 6.02 -7.59
CA LEU A 102 14.80 4.74 -7.35
C LEU A 102 14.16 4.23 -8.65
N GLU A 103 13.49 5.09 -9.40
CA GLU A 103 12.87 4.75 -10.68
C GLU A 103 13.89 4.28 -11.72
N GLU A 104 15.01 4.97 -11.88
CA GLU A 104 16.11 4.58 -12.78
C GLU A 104 16.69 3.19 -12.43
N ARG A 105 16.58 2.78 -11.16
CA ARG A 105 17.01 1.46 -10.68
C ARG A 105 15.93 0.39 -10.79
N GLY A 106 14.77 0.74 -11.36
CA GLY A 106 13.63 -0.15 -11.58
C GLY A 106 12.65 -0.21 -10.40
N ILE A 107 12.80 0.65 -9.40
CA ILE A 107 11.89 0.76 -8.25
C ILE A 107 10.87 1.84 -8.58
N SER A 108 9.97 1.50 -9.49
CA SER A 108 8.91 2.38 -10.02
C SER A 108 7.54 2.03 -9.44
N SER A 109 6.52 2.79 -9.82
CA SER A 109 5.12 2.46 -9.49
C SER A 109 4.70 1.08 -10.04
N GLU A 110 5.22 0.66 -11.21
CA GLU A 110 4.95 -0.69 -11.74
C GLU A 110 5.58 -1.79 -10.86
N PHE A 111 6.78 -1.56 -10.32
CA PHE A 111 7.38 -2.47 -9.35
C PHE A 111 6.52 -2.56 -8.09
N ALA A 112 6.05 -1.42 -7.59
CA ALA A 112 5.22 -1.34 -6.40
C ALA A 112 3.90 -2.13 -6.58
N GLU A 113 3.24 -2.02 -7.73
CA GLU A 113 2.04 -2.79 -8.06
C GLU A 113 2.29 -4.31 -8.06
N LYS A 114 3.38 -4.75 -8.69
CA LYS A 114 3.77 -6.17 -8.71
C LYS A 114 4.10 -6.69 -7.31
N LEU A 115 4.74 -5.85 -6.49
CA LEU A 115 5.05 -6.19 -5.10
C LEU A 115 3.77 -6.39 -4.28
N VAL A 116 2.77 -5.52 -4.45
CA VAL A 116 1.45 -5.67 -3.79
C VAL A 116 0.77 -6.96 -4.22
N GLU A 117 0.75 -7.28 -5.51
CA GLU A 117 0.16 -8.53 -6.02
C GLU A 117 0.84 -9.77 -5.40
N PHE A 118 2.18 -9.78 -5.43
CA PHE A 118 2.98 -10.85 -4.83
C PHE A 118 2.71 -11.00 -3.33
N CYS A 119 2.79 -9.90 -2.57
CA CYS A 119 2.59 -9.91 -1.13
C CYS A 119 1.16 -10.31 -0.75
N THR A 120 0.16 -9.95 -1.56
CA THR A 120 -1.24 -10.34 -1.34
C THR A 120 -1.40 -11.86 -1.48
N SER A 121 -0.85 -12.44 -2.54
CA SER A 121 -0.88 -13.89 -2.75
C SER A 121 -0.10 -14.64 -1.66
N TYR A 122 1.07 -14.12 -1.28
CA TYR A 122 1.92 -14.72 -0.25
C TYR A 122 1.27 -14.68 1.15
N GLU A 123 0.69 -13.54 1.53
CA GLU A 123 -0.04 -13.39 2.80
C GLU A 123 -1.22 -14.35 2.88
N HIS A 124 -1.99 -14.46 1.80
CA HIS A 124 -3.12 -15.40 1.75
C HIS A 124 -2.67 -16.85 1.98
N GLY A 125 -1.55 -17.25 1.37
CA GLY A 125 -0.95 -18.57 1.60
C GLY A 125 -0.56 -18.81 3.05
N LEU A 126 0.09 -17.83 3.69
CA LEU A 126 0.46 -17.91 5.11
C LEU A 126 -0.76 -17.98 6.03
N TYR A 127 -1.82 -17.23 5.71
CA TYR A 127 -3.06 -17.26 6.48
C TYR A 127 -3.72 -18.65 6.43
N VAL A 128 -3.77 -19.28 5.25
CA VAL A 128 -4.28 -20.66 5.12
C VAL A 128 -3.43 -21.64 5.95
N GLU A 129 -2.09 -21.56 5.85
CA GLU A 129 -1.19 -22.42 6.62
C GLU A 129 -1.37 -22.23 8.15
N LEU A 130 -1.59 -20.99 8.59
CA LEU A 130 -1.88 -20.69 10.00
C LEU A 130 -3.17 -21.37 10.46
N LEU A 131 -4.24 -21.30 9.67
CA LEU A 131 -5.51 -21.96 9.99
C LEU A 131 -5.37 -23.48 10.05
N GLU A 132 -4.57 -24.08 9.16
CA GLU A 132 -4.30 -25.52 9.20
C GLU A 132 -3.58 -25.95 10.48
N LYS A 133 -2.67 -25.12 11.00
CA LYS A 133 -1.95 -25.38 12.27
C LYS A 133 -2.81 -25.20 13.52
N LEU A 134 -3.86 -24.37 13.43
CA LEU A 134 -4.79 -24.15 14.54
C LEU A 134 -5.87 -25.23 14.67
N ARG A 135 -6.08 -26.03 13.61
CA ARG A 135 -7.03 -27.14 13.57
C ARG A 135 -6.47 -28.37 14.27
#